data_AF-A0A6B9FDT4-F1
#
_entry.id   AF-A0A6B9FDT4-F1
#
_cell.length_a   1.000
_cell.length_b   1.000
_cell.length_c   1.000
_cell.angle_alpha   90.00
_cell.angle_beta   90.00
_cell.angle_gamma   90.00
#
_symmetry.space_group_name_H-M   'P 1'
#
loop_
_entity.id
_entity.type
_entity.pdbx_description
1 polymer ?
#
loop_
_entity_poly.entity_id
_entity_poly.type
_entity_poly.pdbx_seq_one_letter_code
_entity_poly.pdbx_strand_id
1 'polypeptide(L)'
;MSPVFIDPDAFLEIEGVRVWTPERSAEAWRLAREALRAALRTAVATGSVRGVVVVCGLQGAGKSTRIARQERDTATVYVDAVPTSARHRASVIAIARGFGAPADAVWIRTLLPVALERNQQRPLDGRVPEASIRSVDRLFELPTSAEGFASIRIVES
;
A
#
# COMPACT_ATOMS: atom_id res chain seq x y z
N MET A 1 5.05 17.86 -11.20
CA MET A 1 4.90 17.25 -9.86
C MET A 1 5.45 15.84 -9.91
N SER A 2 5.86 15.23 -8.79
CA SER A 2 6.20 13.80 -8.75
C SER A 2 4.97 13.01 -8.28
N PRO A 3 4.79 11.74 -8.72
CA PRO A 3 3.74 10.89 -8.18
C PRO A 3 3.89 10.76 -6.66
N VAL A 4 2.75 10.74 -5.95
CA VAL A 4 2.72 10.63 -4.50
C VAL A 4 2.66 9.16 -4.11
N PHE A 5 3.61 8.72 -3.30
CA PHE A 5 3.68 7.37 -2.75
C PHE A 5 3.44 7.42 -1.25
N ILE A 6 2.51 6.59 -0.78
CA ILE A 6 2.17 6.48 0.64
C ILE A 6 2.40 5.03 1.05
N ASP A 7 3.48 4.79 1.80
CA ASP A 7 3.78 3.52 2.44
C ASP A 7 3.45 3.63 3.95
N PRO A 8 2.44 2.92 4.47
CA PRO A 8 2.15 2.89 5.89
C PRO A 8 3.37 2.44 6.72
N ASP A 9 4.19 1.51 6.23
CA ASP A 9 5.34 0.99 6.97
C ASP A 9 6.43 2.06 7.17
N ALA A 10 6.45 3.12 6.35
CA ALA A 10 7.34 4.26 6.55
C ALA A 10 7.02 5.05 7.83
N PHE A 11 5.79 4.98 8.34
CA PHE A 11 5.40 5.61 9.61
C PHE A 11 5.71 4.74 10.84
N LEU A 12 6.27 3.54 10.65
CA LEU A 12 6.74 2.68 11.75
C LEU A 12 8.17 3.03 12.18
N GLU A 13 8.87 3.85 11.39
CA GLU A 13 10.26 4.23 11.64
C GLU A 13 10.36 5.36 12.67
N ILE A 14 11.20 5.14 13.68
CA ILE A 14 11.52 6.11 14.73
C ILE A 14 13.02 6.05 14.93
N GLU A 15 13.71 7.19 14.77
CA GLU A 15 15.16 7.29 14.94
C GLU A 15 15.94 6.23 14.11
N GLY A 16 15.42 5.89 12.93
CA GLY A 16 16.03 4.89 12.03
C GLY A 16 15.70 3.44 12.36
N VAL A 17 14.82 3.17 13.33
CA VAL A 17 14.40 1.80 13.72
C VAL A 17 12.91 1.62 13.49
N ARG A 18 12.53 0.56 12.75
CA ARG A 18 11.12 0.20 12.53
C ARG A 18 10.60 -0.65 13.69
N VAL A 19 9.52 -0.19 14.33
CA VAL A 19 8.91 -0.87 15.48
C VAL A 19 7.56 -1.47 15.09
N TRP A 20 7.50 -2.81 15.04
CA TRP A 20 6.33 -3.56 14.58
C TRP A 20 5.44 -4.00 15.76
N THR A 21 4.58 -3.11 16.26
CA THR A 21 3.51 -3.45 17.23
C THR A 21 2.11 -3.13 16.68
N PRO A 22 1.03 -3.75 17.18
CA PRO A 22 -0.33 -3.45 16.76
C PRO A 22 -0.71 -1.96 16.89
N GLU A 23 -0.31 -1.30 17.98
CA GLU A 23 -0.59 0.10 18.25
C GLU A 23 0.12 1.00 17.24
N ARG A 24 1.39 0.69 16.94
CA ARG A 24 2.18 1.39 15.92
C ARG A 24 1.62 1.16 14.53
N SER A 25 1.21 -0.05 14.20
CA SER A 25 0.54 -0.33 12.92
C SER A 25 -0.76 0.47 12.79
N ALA A 26 -1.59 0.54 13.83
CA ALA A 26 -2.82 1.32 13.81
C ALA A 26 -2.57 2.82 13.59
N GLU A 27 -1.54 3.35 14.25
CA GLU A 27 -1.12 4.75 14.12
C GLU A 27 -0.51 5.06 12.75
N ALA A 28 0.37 4.19 12.25
CA ALA A 28 0.92 4.27 10.91
C ALA A 28 -0.18 4.32 9.84
N TRP A 29 -1.22 3.49 10.01
CA TRP A 29 -2.39 3.52 9.15
C TRP A 29 -3.22 4.81 9.29
N ARG A 30 -3.29 5.41 10.48
CA ARG A 30 -3.93 6.73 10.68
C ARG A 30 -3.19 7.81 9.89
N LEU A 31 -1.87 7.86 10.03
CA LEU A 31 -1.00 8.81 9.35
C LEU A 31 -1.04 8.64 7.82
N ALA A 32 -1.02 7.40 7.32
CA ALA A 32 -1.16 7.11 5.90
C ALA A 32 -2.49 7.63 5.32
N ARG A 33 -3.59 7.50 6.07
CA ARG A 33 -4.91 8.05 5.65
C ARG A 33 -4.91 9.58 5.64
N GLU A 34 -4.21 10.22 6.58
CA GLU A 34 -4.09 11.69 6.59
C GLU A 34 -3.26 12.19 5.42
N ALA A 35 -2.15 11.52 5.12
CA ALA A 35 -1.33 11.79 3.94
C ALA A 35 -2.15 11.63 2.64
N LEU A 36 -2.98 10.59 2.54
CA LEU A 36 -3.85 10.37 1.38
C LEU A 36 -4.87 11.49 1.22
N ARG A 37 -5.52 11.92 2.30
CA ARG A 37 -6.46 13.06 2.28
C ARG A 37 -5.76 14.34 1.85
N ALA A 38 -4.56 14.61 2.36
CA ALA A 38 -3.78 15.79 1.98
C ALA A 38 -3.41 15.76 0.49
N ALA A 39 -2.90 14.64 -0.01
CA ALA A 39 -2.53 14.45 -1.41
C ALA A 39 -3.73 14.66 -2.35
N LEU A 40 -4.89 14.06 -2.02
CA LEU A 40 -6.10 14.20 -2.82
C LEU A 40 -6.67 15.62 -2.77
N ARG A 41 -6.66 16.31 -1.62
CA ARG A 41 -7.05 17.73 -1.55
C ARG A 41 -6.22 18.60 -2.49
N THR A 42 -4.90 18.44 -2.46
CA THR A 42 -4.00 19.18 -3.33
C THR A 42 -4.27 18.88 -4.80
N ALA A 43 -4.40 17.61 -5.15
CA ALA A 43 -4.61 17.21 -6.53
C ALA A 43 -6.00 17.63 -7.06
N VAL A 44 -7.05 17.65 -6.21
CA VAL A 44 -8.37 18.18 -6.59
C VAL A 44 -8.28 19.68 -6.84
N ALA A 45 -7.59 20.42 -5.96
CA ALA A 45 -7.42 21.87 -6.11
C ALA A 45 -6.67 22.26 -7.39
N THR A 46 -5.79 21.40 -7.90
CA THR A 46 -5.07 21.61 -9.16
C THR A 46 -5.72 20.96 -10.38
N GLY A 47 -6.96 20.43 -10.25
CA GLY A 47 -7.66 19.77 -11.34
C GLY A 47 -6.97 18.51 -11.88
N SER A 48 -6.14 17.87 -11.05
CA SER A 48 -5.15 16.87 -11.46
C SER A 48 -5.35 15.50 -10.77
N VAL A 49 -6.52 15.15 -10.24
CA VAL A 49 -6.74 13.76 -9.73
C VAL A 49 -7.22 12.87 -10.86
N ARG A 50 -6.43 11.86 -11.21
CA ARG A 50 -6.90 10.73 -12.04
C ARG A 50 -7.41 9.56 -11.23
N GLY A 51 -6.82 9.29 -10.07
CA GLY A 51 -7.23 8.16 -9.24
C GLY A 51 -6.26 7.82 -8.12
N VAL A 52 -6.65 6.80 -7.35
CA VAL A 52 -5.86 6.20 -6.28
C VAL A 52 -5.56 4.75 -6.67
N VAL A 53 -4.30 4.35 -6.61
CA VAL A 53 -3.90 2.95 -6.84
C VAL A 53 -3.49 2.32 -5.52
N VAL A 54 -4.23 1.29 -5.10
CA VAL A 54 -3.92 0.49 -3.92
C VAL A 54 -3.12 -0.72 -4.34
N VAL A 55 -1.84 -0.75 -3.98
CA VAL A 55 -0.98 -1.91 -4.25
C VAL A 55 -1.07 -2.87 -3.09
N CYS A 56 -1.32 -4.14 -3.37
CA CYS A 56 -1.52 -5.22 -2.39
C CYS A 56 -0.51 -6.35 -2.65
N GLY A 57 -0.10 -7.06 -1.59
CA GLY A 57 0.76 -8.24 -1.68
C GLY A 57 1.71 -8.36 -0.51
N LEU A 58 2.35 -9.53 -0.35
CA LEU A 58 3.24 -9.84 0.76
C LEU A 58 4.42 -8.86 0.87
N GLN A 59 4.96 -8.66 2.07
CA GLN A 59 6.29 -8.06 2.21
C GLN A 59 7.31 -8.94 1.49
N GLY A 60 8.18 -8.35 0.69
CA GLY A 60 9.07 -9.10 -0.23
C GLY A 60 8.47 -9.38 -1.62
N ALA A 61 7.20 -9.06 -1.88
CA ALA A 61 6.57 -9.26 -3.19
C ALA A 61 7.02 -8.28 -4.30
N GLY A 62 7.87 -7.29 -4.02
CA GLY A 62 8.34 -6.34 -5.03
C GLY A 62 7.37 -5.18 -5.35
N LYS A 63 6.40 -4.90 -4.47
CA LYS A 63 5.44 -3.77 -4.61
C LYS A 63 6.14 -2.43 -4.88
N SER A 64 7.05 -2.03 -4.00
CA SER A 64 7.81 -0.78 -4.15
C SER A 64 8.63 -0.72 -5.44
N THR A 65 9.23 -1.84 -5.87
CA THR A 65 9.95 -1.92 -7.16
C THR A 65 9.01 -1.75 -8.35
N ARG A 66 7.81 -2.35 -8.30
CA ARG A 66 6.78 -2.19 -9.34
C ARG A 66 6.30 -0.74 -9.42
N ILE A 67 5.98 -0.16 -8.27
CA ILE A 67 5.56 1.23 -8.11
C ILE A 67 6.63 2.17 -8.69
N ALA A 68 7.91 1.96 -8.35
CA ALA A 68 9.01 2.77 -8.85
C ALA A 68 9.23 2.65 -10.38
N ARG A 69 8.82 1.53 -10.98
CA ARG A 69 8.96 1.26 -12.43
C ARG A 69 7.74 1.68 -13.26
N GLN A 70 6.63 2.07 -12.63
CA GLN A 70 5.48 2.58 -13.39
C GLN A 70 5.78 3.97 -13.96
N GLU A 71 5.22 4.24 -15.14
CA GLU A 71 5.22 5.60 -15.69
C GLU A 71 4.61 6.54 -14.66
N ARG A 72 5.35 7.61 -14.38
CA ARG A 72 5.04 8.55 -13.30
C ARG A 72 3.87 9.43 -13.70
N ASP A 73 2.66 8.90 -13.58
CA ASP A 73 1.46 9.74 -13.65
C ASP A 73 1.37 10.57 -12.37
N THR A 74 1.72 11.85 -12.51
CA THR A 74 1.74 12.83 -11.43
C THR A 74 0.33 13.13 -10.88
N ALA A 75 -0.71 12.68 -11.59
CA ALA A 75 -2.11 12.78 -11.20
C ALA A 75 -2.62 11.56 -10.42
N THR A 76 -1.77 10.56 -10.18
CA THR A 76 -2.13 9.32 -9.49
C THR A 76 -1.44 9.23 -8.12
N VAL A 77 -2.22 8.93 -7.09
CA VAL A 77 -1.70 8.66 -5.74
C VAL A 77 -1.61 7.16 -5.53
N TYR A 78 -0.42 6.67 -5.20
CA TYR A 78 -0.16 5.27 -4.96
C TYR A 78 -0.09 5.01 -3.45
N VAL A 79 -0.86 4.03 -2.98
CA VAL A 79 -0.80 3.55 -1.61
C VAL A 79 -0.12 2.19 -1.65
N ASP A 80 1.15 2.13 -1.24
CA ASP A 80 1.92 0.89 -1.11
C ASP A 80 1.51 0.23 0.20
N ALA A 81 0.41 -0.52 0.13
CA ALA A 81 -0.19 -1.11 1.30
C ALA A 81 0.17 -2.60 1.40
N VAL A 82 0.23 -3.11 2.62
CA VAL A 82 -0.02 -4.54 2.87
C VAL A 82 -1.34 -4.65 3.63
N PRO A 83 -2.50 -4.42 2.97
CA PRO A 83 -3.77 -4.54 3.64
C PRO A 83 -4.22 -5.98 3.42
N THR A 84 -3.85 -6.83 4.36
CA THR A 84 -4.38 -8.20 4.45
C THR A 84 -5.88 -8.23 4.43
N SER A 85 -6.55 -7.29 5.10
CA SER A 85 -8.01 -7.30 5.21
C SER A 85 -8.70 -6.28 4.31
N ALA A 86 -9.89 -6.65 3.82
CA ALA A 86 -10.80 -5.75 3.12
C ALA A 86 -11.14 -4.50 3.97
N ARG A 87 -11.11 -4.62 5.31
CA ARG A 87 -11.34 -3.49 6.24
C ARG A 87 -10.37 -2.33 6.02
N HIS A 88 -9.07 -2.60 5.83
CA HIS A 88 -8.10 -1.54 5.61
C HIS A 88 -8.31 -0.88 4.24
N ARG A 89 -8.56 -1.70 3.20
CA ARG A 89 -8.84 -1.23 1.84
C ARG A 89 -10.11 -0.38 1.78
N ALA A 90 -11.16 -0.78 2.47
CA ALA A 90 -12.41 -0.03 2.56
C ALA A 90 -12.20 1.43 3.01
N SER A 91 -11.30 1.67 3.97
CA SER A 91 -10.99 3.04 4.42
C SER A 91 -10.30 3.88 3.34
N VAL A 92 -9.41 3.27 2.55
CA VAL A 92 -8.72 3.94 1.43
C VAL A 92 -9.69 4.24 0.29
N ILE A 93 -10.52 3.26 -0.07
CA ILE A 93 -11.56 3.40 -1.10
C ILE A 93 -12.56 4.48 -0.71
N ALA A 94 -13.00 4.52 0.56
CA ALA A 94 -13.91 5.55 1.05
C ALA A 94 -13.30 6.96 0.97
N ILE A 95 -12.01 7.10 1.28
CA ILE A 95 -11.30 8.38 1.13
C ILE A 95 -11.25 8.79 -0.35
N ALA A 96 -10.81 7.91 -1.24
CA ALA A 96 -10.74 8.19 -2.68
C ALA A 96 -12.10 8.64 -3.22
N ARG A 97 -13.17 7.89 -2.91
CA ARG A 97 -14.55 8.20 -3.29
C ARG A 97 -15.00 9.56 -2.77
N GLY A 98 -14.66 9.92 -1.54
CA GLY A 98 -14.99 11.22 -0.95
C GLY A 98 -14.38 12.42 -1.68
N PHE A 99 -13.33 12.20 -2.48
CA PHE A 99 -12.72 13.20 -3.36
C PHE A 99 -13.08 13.04 -4.84
N GLY A 100 -14.04 12.16 -5.17
CA GLY A 100 -14.41 11.86 -6.56
C GLY A 100 -13.35 11.10 -7.35
N ALA A 101 -12.36 10.51 -6.68
CA ALA A 101 -11.28 9.76 -7.31
C ALA A 101 -11.64 8.27 -7.42
N PRO A 102 -11.50 7.63 -8.60
CA PRO A 102 -11.59 6.18 -8.68
C PRO A 102 -10.45 5.53 -7.90
N ALA A 103 -10.72 4.37 -7.29
CA ALA A 103 -9.73 3.55 -6.62
C ALA A 103 -9.51 2.26 -7.42
N ASP A 104 -8.27 1.99 -7.82
CA ASP A 104 -7.87 0.75 -8.49
C ASP A 104 -7.03 -0.12 -7.56
N ALA A 105 -7.12 -1.45 -7.70
CA ALA A 105 -6.27 -2.38 -6.99
C ALA A 105 -5.20 -3.00 -7.92
N VAL A 106 -3.97 -3.08 -7.45
CA VAL A 106 -2.90 -3.87 -8.06
C VAL A 106 -2.43 -4.90 -7.06
N TRP A 107 -2.79 -6.17 -7.28
CA TRP A 107 -2.31 -7.28 -6.46
C TRP A 107 -1.04 -7.87 -7.08
N ILE A 108 0.06 -7.76 -6.35
CA ILE A 108 1.30 -8.47 -6.66
C ILE A 108 1.23 -9.86 -6.02
N ARG A 109 0.99 -10.88 -6.85
CA ARG A 109 0.89 -12.27 -6.43
C ARG A 109 2.29 -12.87 -6.39
N THR A 110 2.71 -13.26 -5.18
CA THR A 110 4.01 -13.88 -4.92
C THR A 110 3.80 -15.01 -3.93
N LEU A 111 4.45 -16.15 -4.15
CA LEU A 111 4.41 -17.27 -3.22
C LEU A 111 5.15 -16.91 -1.92
N LEU A 112 4.61 -17.34 -0.77
CA LEU A 112 5.22 -17.08 0.54
C LEU A 112 6.72 -17.45 0.61
N PRO A 113 7.21 -18.60 0.11
CA PRO A 113 8.64 -18.92 0.15
C PRO A 113 9.51 -17.88 -0.57
N VAL A 114 9.06 -17.38 -1.73
CA VAL A 114 9.76 -16.36 -2.52
C VAL A 114 9.77 -15.02 -1.78
N ALA A 115 8.65 -14.66 -1.16
CA ALA A 115 8.54 -13.44 -0.36
C ALA A 115 9.49 -13.46 0.86
N LEU A 116 9.59 -14.61 1.53
CA LEU A 116 10.51 -14.81 2.66
C LEU A 116 11.97 -14.75 2.24
N GLU A 117 12.35 -15.42 1.15
CA GLU A 117 13.71 -15.38 0.59
C GLU A 117 14.13 -13.94 0.26
N ARG A 118 13.26 -13.20 -0.46
CA ARG A 118 13.51 -11.79 -0.80
C ARG A 118 13.60 -10.91 0.43
N ASN A 119 12.80 -11.17 1.46
CA ASN A 119 12.88 -10.42 2.71
C ASN A 119 14.21 -10.66 3.44
N GLN A 120 14.76 -11.88 3.42
CA GLN A 120 16.07 -12.18 4.01
C GLN A 120 17.22 -11.45 3.29
N GLN A 121 17.07 -11.13 2.01
CA GLN A 121 18.06 -10.37 1.24
C GLN A 121 18.05 -8.86 1.53
N ARG A 122 17.07 -8.35 2.28
CA ARG A 122 17.00 -6.92 2.63
C ARG A 122 18.09 -6.53 3.63
N PRO A 123 18.52 -5.24 3.63
CA PRO A 123 19.24 -4.64 4.76
C PRO A 123 18.53 -4.89 6.09
N LEU A 124 19.27 -5.07 7.19
CA LEU A 124 18.74 -5.51 8.49
C LEU A 124 17.61 -4.61 9.03
N ASP A 125 17.73 -3.30 8.84
CA ASP A 125 16.74 -2.26 9.16
C ASP A 125 15.45 -2.34 8.32
N GLY A 126 15.54 -2.91 7.11
CA GLY A 126 14.41 -3.14 6.20
C GLY A 126 13.80 -4.54 6.25
N ARG A 127 14.38 -5.46 7.05
CA ARG A 127 13.86 -6.84 7.20
C ARG A 127 12.60 -6.83 8.07
N VAL A 128 11.53 -7.38 7.51
CA VAL A 128 10.28 -7.58 8.24
C VAL A 128 10.37 -8.90 9.01
N PRO A 129 9.91 -8.97 10.27
CA PRO A 129 9.88 -10.23 11.01
C PRO A 129 9.12 -11.32 10.23
N GLU A 130 9.68 -12.52 10.12
CA GLU A 130 9.06 -13.63 9.38
C GLU A 130 7.65 -13.95 9.88
N ALA A 131 7.44 -13.90 11.21
CA ALA A 131 6.12 -14.09 11.82
C ALA A 131 5.08 -13.10 11.28
N SER A 132 5.47 -11.85 11.01
CA SER A 132 4.60 -10.83 10.43
C SER A 132 4.24 -11.17 8.98
N ILE A 133 5.20 -11.63 8.17
CA ILE A 133 4.95 -12.03 6.77
C ILE A 133 4.01 -13.24 6.70
N ARG A 134 4.24 -14.24 7.57
CA ARG A 134 3.37 -15.42 7.66
C ARG A 134 1.97 -15.08 8.17
N SER A 135 1.87 -14.15 9.12
CA SER A 135 0.58 -13.62 9.57
C SER A 135 -0.15 -12.94 8.41
N VAL A 136 0.57 -12.15 7.62
CA VAL A 136 0.02 -11.49 6.43
C VAL A 136 -0.51 -12.51 5.42
N ASP A 137 0.29 -13.52 5.07
CA ASP A 137 -0.10 -14.57 4.12
C ASP A 137 -1.37 -15.31 4.56
N ARG A 138 -1.48 -15.66 5.84
CA ARG A 138 -2.66 -16.33 6.40
C ARG A 138 -3.92 -15.46 6.40
N LEU A 139 -3.76 -14.16 6.63
CA LEU A 139 -4.87 -13.21 6.77
C LEU A 139 -5.19 -12.48 5.45
N PHE A 140 -4.52 -12.83 4.35
CA PHE A 140 -4.68 -12.12 3.08
C PHE A 140 -6.04 -12.43 2.44
N GLU A 141 -6.89 -11.40 2.38
CA GLU A 141 -8.14 -11.38 1.65
C GLU A 141 -7.89 -10.80 0.25
N LEU A 142 -8.28 -11.53 -0.79
CA LEU A 142 -8.16 -11.06 -2.17
C LEU A 142 -8.92 -9.74 -2.37
N PRO A 143 -8.37 -8.76 -3.12
CA PRO A 143 -9.14 -7.59 -3.51
C PRO A 143 -10.31 -8.02 -4.41
N THR A 144 -11.51 -7.51 -4.13
CA THR A 144 -12.73 -7.79 -4.91
C THR A 144 -13.44 -6.53 -5.35
N SER A 145 -14.21 -6.60 -6.43
CA SER A 145 -15.00 -5.46 -6.92
C SER A 145 -16.07 -5.04 -5.91
N ALA A 146 -16.53 -5.95 -5.04
CA ALA A 146 -17.49 -5.67 -3.98
C ALA A 146 -16.97 -4.64 -2.96
N GLU A 147 -15.65 -4.47 -2.84
CA GLU A 147 -15.05 -3.44 -1.99
C GLU A 147 -15.22 -2.03 -2.56
N GLY A 148 -15.54 -1.91 -3.86
CA GLY A 148 -15.73 -0.65 -4.57
C GLY A 148 -14.50 -0.20 -5.36
N PHE A 149 -13.62 -1.12 -5.73
CA PHE A 149 -12.55 -0.86 -6.71
C PHE A 149 -13.13 -0.68 -8.11
N ALA A 150 -12.62 0.31 -8.85
CA ALA A 150 -12.95 0.56 -10.26
C ALA A 150 -12.34 -0.50 -11.18
N SER A 151 -11.10 -0.91 -10.91
CA SER A 151 -10.46 -2.05 -11.56
C SER A 151 -9.54 -2.81 -10.60
N ILE A 152 -9.28 -4.08 -10.91
CA ILE A 152 -8.38 -4.96 -10.16
C ILE A 152 -7.45 -5.63 -11.15
N ARG A 153 -6.14 -5.47 -10.94
CA ARG A 153 -5.10 -6.08 -11.77
C ARG A 153 -4.27 -7.02 -10.92
N ILE A 154 -4.07 -8.24 -11.41
CA ILE A 154 -3.14 -9.21 -10.84
C ILE A 154 -1.83 -9.11 -11.61
N VAL A 155 -0.72 -9.10 -10.87
CA VAL A 155 0.64 -9.11 -11.43
C VAL A 155 1.41 -10.22 -10.75
N GLU A 156 1.95 -11.13 -11.53
CA GLU A 156 2.83 -12.18 -11.02
C GLU A 156 4.21 -11.60 -10.70
N SER A 157 4.80 -12.02 -9.58
CA SER A 157 6.16 -11.63 -9.18
C SER A 157 6.92 -12.72 -8.45
#